data_AF-A0AA41SJ28-F1
#
_entry.id   AF-A0AA41SJ28-F1
#
_cell.length_a   1.000
_cell.length_b   1.000
_cell.length_c   1.000
_cell.angle_alpha   90.00
_cell.angle_beta   90.00
_cell.angle_gamma   90.00
#
_symmetry.space_group_name_H-M   'P 1'
#
loop_
_entity.id
_entity.type
_entity.pdbx_description
1 polymer ?
#
loop_
_entity_poly.entity_id
_entity_poly.type
_entity_poly.pdbx_seq_one_letter_code
_entity_poly.pdbx_strand_id
1 'polypeptide(L)'
;MANQGCSSTPTQDHDHHQNQMIKVHEFGSEIRKLETPIRALITKPMVEKSMEGKGTYVLTVEGIEVQNDEPVRFDVFVAKPQGEGGDQAGPEFGQFAGSLVDLARSRRNSTAKGSLDLGISYLMKEIGATDCEALVVTLKPRSGEVSVCGVSVEYKYSLSSMSPSSVSQCLSLLVPIQCNFHD
;
A
#
# COMPACT_ATOMS: atom_id res chain seq x y z
N MET A 1 -56.61 26.13 -22.50
CA MET A 1 -55.24 26.69 -22.42
C MET A 1 -54.60 26.15 -21.14
N ALA A 2 -53.34 25.70 -21.27
CA ALA A 2 -52.37 25.31 -20.25
C ALA A 2 -52.66 24.07 -19.36
N ASN A 3 -51.96 23.01 -19.73
CA ASN A 3 -51.58 21.84 -18.94
C ASN A 3 -50.34 22.20 -18.08
N GLN A 4 -50.24 21.66 -16.86
CA GLN A 4 -49.02 21.43 -16.05
C GLN A 4 -49.51 20.97 -14.65
N GLY A 5 -49.36 19.73 -14.19
CA GLY A 5 -48.19 18.86 -14.31
C GLY A 5 -47.27 19.02 -13.10
N CYS A 6 -47.80 19.02 -11.87
CA CYS A 6 -46.96 19.00 -10.67
C CYS A 6 -46.47 17.58 -10.41
N SER A 7 -45.22 17.34 -10.81
CA SER A 7 -44.40 16.20 -10.43
C SER A 7 -44.26 16.14 -8.91
N SER A 8 -44.78 15.07 -8.33
CA SER A 8 -44.47 14.65 -6.96
C SER A 8 -43.00 14.27 -6.87
N THR A 9 -42.22 15.07 -6.16
CA THR A 9 -40.89 14.70 -5.65
C THR A 9 -41.07 13.81 -4.41
N PRO A 10 -40.66 12.54 -4.41
CA PRO A 10 -40.53 11.80 -3.17
C PRO A 10 -39.24 12.23 -2.47
N THR A 11 -39.38 12.95 -1.36
CA THR A 11 -38.35 13.13 -0.35
C THR A 11 -37.98 11.74 0.19
N GLN A 12 -36.84 11.19 -0.24
CA GLN A 12 -36.22 10.05 0.43
C GLN A 12 -35.37 10.57 1.58
N ASP A 13 -36.03 10.75 2.71
CA ASP A 13 -35.37 10.77 4.02
C ASP A 13 -35.12 9.30 4.38
N HIS A 14 -33.94 8.80 4.01
CA HIS A 14 -33.42 7.53 4.47
C HIS A 14 -32.07 7.76 5.13
N ASP A 15 -32.14 8.00 6.44
CA ASP A 15 -31.06 7.74 7.39
C ASP A 15 -30.76 6.23 7.35
N HIS A 16 -29.92 5.84 6.39
CA HIS A 16 -29.25 4.55 6.38
C HIS A 16 -27.82 4.82 6.85
N HIS A 17 -27.52 4.38 8.08
CA HIS A 17 -26.14 4.06 8.46
C HIS A 17 -25.62 3.04 7.44
N GLN A 18 -25.05 3.52 6.34
CA GLN A 18 -24.49 2.68 5.30
C GLN A 18 -23.24 2.02 5.86
N ASN A 19 -23.42 0.78 6.30
CA ASN A 19 -22.37 -0.23 6.36
C ASN A 19 -21.91 -0.55 4.93
N GLN A 20 -21.43 0.45 4.19
CA GLN A 20 -21.00 0.31 2.80
C GLN A 20 -19.58 -0.23 2.80
N MET A 21 -19.46 -1.50 2.44
CA MET A 21 -18.19 -2.07 2.01
C MET A 21 -17.72 -1.34 0.76
N ILE A 22 -16.52 -0.75 0.81
CA ILE A 22 -15.93 0.01 -0.29
C ILE A 22 -15.17 -0.96 -1.18
N LYS A 23 -15.54 -1.06 -2.46
CA LYS A 23 -14.77 -1.84 -3.43
C LYS A 23 -13.43 -1.16 -3.66
N VAL A 24 -12.34 -1.91 -3.52
CA VAL A 24 -10.97 -1.43 -3.66
C VAL A 24 -10.37 -2.01 -4.92
N HIS A 25 -9.56 -1.21 -5.61
CA HIS A 25 -8.82 -1.62 -6.80
C HIS A 25 -7.33 -1.70 -6.49
N GLU A 26 -6.59 -2.42 -7.32
CA GLU A 26 -5.13 -2.43 -7.24
C GLU A 26 -4.56 -1.02 -7.46
N PHE A 27 -3.44 -0.71 -6.81
CA PHE A 27 -2.80 0.61 -6.93
C PHE A 27 -2.38 0.88 -8.40
N GLY A 28 -1.97 -0.17 -9.11
CA GLY A 28 -1.43 -0.08 -10.47
C GLY A 28 -0.03 0.54 -10.50
N SER A 29 0.44 0.88 -11.71
CA SER A 29 1.75 1.53 -11.95
C SER A 29 1.62 3.01 -12.31
N GLU A 30 0.43 3.58 -12.16
CA GLU A 30 0.19 4.98 -12.47
C GLU A 30 0.52 5.86 -11.27
N ILE A 31 1.18 6.99 -11.54
CA ILE A 31 1.47 8.00 -10.52
C ILE A 31 0.16 8.63 -10.07
N ARG A 32 -0.13 8.56 -8.76
CA ARG A 32 -1.33 9.14 -8.15
C ARG A 32 -1.00 10.26 -7.18
N LYS A 33 -1.69 11.39 -7.33
CA LYS A 33 -1.66 12.48 -6.35
C LYS A 33 -2.48 12.10 -5.13
N LEU A 34 -1.90 12.25 -3.94
CA LEU A 34 -2.59 12.03 -2.67
C LEU A 34 -3.31 13.31 -2.24
N GLU A 35 -4.40 13.67 -2.93
CA GLU A 35 -5.30 14.75 -2.50
C GLU A 35 -6.38 14.25 -1.52
N THR A 36 -6.79 12.99 -1.71
CA THR A 36 -7.78 12.30 -0.89
C THR A 36 -7.23 10.95 -0.42
N PRO A 37 -7.82 10.33 0.62
CA PRO A 37 -7.38 9.00 1.06
C PRO A 37 -7.55 7.97 -0.06
N ILE A 38 -6.44 7.40 -0.53
CA ILE A 38 -6.45 6.35 -1.54
C ILE A 38 -6.39 5.00 -0.84
N ARG A 39 -7.32 4.11 -1.20
CA ARG A 39 -7.31 2.71 -0.76
C ARG A 39 -6.88 1.85 -1.94
N ALA A 40 -5.97 0.94 -1.70
CA ALA A 40 -5.49 0.01 -2.72
C ALA A 40 -5.41 -1.41 -2.18
N LEU A 41 -5.77 -2.36 -3.04
CA LEU A 41 -5.58 -3.78 -2.78
C LEU A 41 -4.18 -4.15 -3.24
N ILE A 42 -3.37 -4.70 -2.35
CA ILE A 42 -1.99 -5.08 -2.60
C ILE A 42 -1.82 -6.57 -2.34
N THR A 43 -1.41 -7.30 -3.37
CA THR A 43 -1.09 -8.72 -3.24
C THR A 43 0.20 -8.88 -2.46
N LYS A 44 0.22 -9.81 -1.50
CA LYS A 44 1.42 -10.13 -0.73
C LYS A 44 1.95 -11.51 -1.11
N PRO A 45 3.27 -11.75 -0.99
CA PRO A 45 3.82 -13.09 -1.12
C PRO A 45 3.30 -13.99 0.01
N MET A 46 2.91 -15.23 -0.34
CA MET A 46 2.51 -16.22 0.65
C MET A 46 3.76 -16.93 1.16
N VAL A 47 4.06 -16.77 2.44
CA VAL A 47 5.20 -17.40 3.11
C VAL A 47 4.69 -18.60 3.89
N GLU A 48 5.37 -19.74 3.76
CA GLU A 48 5.04 -20.93 4.53
C GLU A 48 5.20 -20.67 6.04
N LYS A 49 4.32 -21.29 6.85
CA LYS A 49 4.39 -21.19 8.32
C LYS A 49 5.75 -21.63 8.90
N SER A 50 6.49 -22.48 8.19
CA SER A 50 7.87 -22.90 8.52
C SER A 50 8.91 -21.76 8.44
N MET A 51 8.60 -20.72 7.67
CA MET A 51 9.43 -19.54 7.48
C MET A 51 8.94 -18.34 8.28
N GLU A 52 7.81 -18.46 9.00
CA GLU A 52 7.28 -17.44 9.89
C GLU A 52 8.32 -17.12 10.99
N GLY A 53 8.67 -15.83 11.15
CA GLY A 53 9.66 -15.37 12.11
C GLY A 53 11.13 -15.40 11.62
N LYS A 54 11.40 -15.88 10.40
CA LYS A 54 12.74 -15.80 9.77
C LYS A 54 12.97 -14.52 8.96
N GLY A 55 11.93 -13.73 8.78
CA GLY A 55 11.94 -12.50 7.99
C GLY A 55 10.85 -11.54 8.43
N THR A 56 10.70 -10.47 7.66
CA THR A 56 9.67 -9.47 7.86
C THR A 56 9.02 -9.09 6.53
N TYR A 57 7.70 -8.98 6.53
CA TYR A 57 6.97 -8.26 5.50
C TYR A 57 7.32 -6.78 5.58
N VAL A 58 7.74 -6.24 4.46
CA VAL A 58 8.04 -4.82 4.25
C VAL A 58 7.07 -4.28 3.22
N LEU A 59 6.31 -3.26 3.61
CA LEU A 59 5.49 -2.48 2.72
C LEU A 59 6.32 -1.31 2.23
N THR A 60 6.49 -1.22 0.91
CA THR A 60 7.29 -0.19 0.26
C THR A 60 6.36 0.74 -0.51
N VAL A 61 6.44 2.03 -0.24
CA VAL A 61 5.81 3.08 -1.04
C VAL A 61 6.90 3.70 -1.92
N GLU A 62 6.77 3.56 -3.23
CA GLU A 62 7.78 3.95 -4.21
C GLU A 62 7.41 5.21 -4.99
N GLY A 63 8.43 5.92 -5.44
CA GLY A 63 8.29 7.10 -6.30
C GLY A 63 7.49 8.21 -5.63
N ILE A 64 7.79 8.48 -4.35
CA ILE A 64 7.20 9.59 -3.61
C ILE A 64 7.81 10.87 -4.15
N GLU A 65 7.00 11.70 -4.82
CA GLU A 65 7.39 12.98 -5.38
C GLU A 65 6.69 14.13 -4.65
N VAL A 66 7.49 15.10 -4.20
CA VAL A 66 7.03 16.33 -3.55
C VAL A 66 7.29 17.49 -4.49
N GLN A 67 6.24 18.24 -4.83
CA GLN A 67 6.34 19.31 -5.84
C GLN A 67 6.79 20.67 -5.26
N ASN A 68 6.52 20.93 -3.98
CA ASN A 68 6.69 22.25 -3.37
C ASN A 68 7.69 22.22 -2.22
N ASP A 69 8.21 23.39 -1.84
CA ASP A 69 9.00 23.59 -0.61
C ASP A 69 8.11 23.64 0.65
N GLU A 70 6.97 22.95 0.61
CA GLU A 70 6.04 22.83 1.73
C GLU A 70 6.22 21.49 2.43
N PRO A 71 6.09 21.45 3.77
CA PRO A 71 6.19 20.20 4.50
C PRO A 71 5.04 19.27 4.09
N VAL A 72 5.38 18.07 3.63
CA VAL A 72 4.38 17.04 3.31
C VAL A 72 4.28 16.02 4.43
N ARG A 73 3.05 15.56 4.65
CA ARG A 73 2.78 14.45 5.56
C ARG A 73 1.66 13.59 5.03
N PHE A 74 1.87 12.28 5.05
CA PHE A 74 0.81 11.30 4.90
C PHE A 74 0.95 10.17 5.91
N ASP A 75 -0.18 9.56 6.25
CA ASP A 75 -0.29 8.43 7.17
C ASP A 75 -0.65 7.18 6.35
N VAL A 76 -0.09 6.04 6.71
CA VAL A 76 -0.30 4.74 6.07
C VAL A 76 -1.07 3.84 7.04
N PHE A 77 -2.16 3.25 6.56
CA PHE A 77 -2.97 2.30 7.30
C PHE A 77 -3.06 0.96 6.55
N VAL A 78 -3.21 -0.12 7.30
CA VAL A 78 -3.35 -1.48 6.77
C VAL A 78 -4.61 -2.11 7.35
N ALA A 79 -5.40 -2.72 6.49
CA ALA A 79 -6.61 -3.45 6.87
C ALA A 79 -6.63 -4.82 6.20
N LYS A 80 -7.35 -5.75 6.83
CA LYS A 80 -7.69 -7.03 6.19
C LYS A 80 -8.74 -6.79 5.09
N PRO A 81 -8.61 -7.45 3.93
CA PRO A 81 -9.69 -7.46 2.96
C PRO A 81 -10.93 -8.15 3.55
N GLN A 82 -12.10 -7.69 3.14
CA GLN A 82 -13.39 -8.25 3.49
C GLN A 82 -14.19 -8.51 2.20
N GLY A 83 -15.34 -9.18 2.35
CA GLY A 83 -16.22 -9.51 1.22
C GLY A 83 -15.91 -10.85 0.57
N GLU A 84 -16.87 -11.33 -0.23
CA GLU A 84 -16.84 -12.63 -0.88
C GLU A 84 -15.69 -12.75 -1.92
N GLY A 85 -15.22 -11.61 -2.44
CA GLY A 85 -14.12 -11.52 -3.41
C GLY A 85 -12.78 -11.05 -2.83
N GLY A 86 -12.70 -10.77 -1.53
CA GLY A 86 -11.46 -10.25 -0.91
C GLY A 86 -10.99 -8.89 -1.46
N ASP A 87 -11.87 -8.15 -2.13
CA ASP A 87 -11.58 -6.86 -2.77
C ASP A 87 -12.30 -5.68 -2.09
N GLN A 88 -12.94 -5.93 -0.94
CA GLN A 88 -13.68 -4.89 -0.22
C GLN A 88 -12.96 -4.45 1.04
N ALA A 89 -13.03 -3.16 1.34
CA ALA A 89 -12.59 -2.57 2.59
C ALA A 89 -13.78 -2.16 3.45
N GLY A 90 -13.64 -2.31 4.77
CA GLY A 90 -14.60 -1.76 5.72
C GLY A 90 -14.62 -0.23 5.69
N PRO A 91 -15.59 0.41 6.37
CA PRO A 91 -15.66 1.88 6.43
C PRO A 91 -14.42 2.50 7.09
N GLU A 92 -13.84 1.80 8.07
CA GLU A 92 -12.60 2.18 8.75
C GLU A 92 -11.35 1.99 7.89
N PHE A 93 -10.32 2.82 8.11
CA PHE A 93 -9.05 2.74 7.37
C PHE A 93 -8.15 1.56 7.79
N GLY A 94 -8.45 0.94 8.94
CA GLY A 94 -7.65 -0.14 9.51
C GLY A 94 -6.64 0.35 10.55
N GLN A 95 -5.56 -0.40 10.71
CA GLN A 95 -4.53 -0.19 11.73
C GLN A 95 -3.42 0.72 11.19
N PHE A 96 -2.92 1.63 12.02
CA PHE A 96 -1.86 2.56 11.64
C PHE A 96 -0.51 1.84 11.49
N ALA A 97 0.11 1.96 10.31
CA ALA A 97 1.38 1.32 9.98
C ALA A 97 2.58 2.27 10.01
N GLY A 98 2.36 3.56 9.74
CA GLY A 98 3.43 4.55 9.75
C GLY A 98 3.00 5.87 9.17
N SER A 99 3.89 6.86 9.23
CA SER A 99 3.72 8.15 8.58
C SER A 99 5.04 8.57 7.96
N LEU A 100 4.97 9.17 6.77
CA LEU A 100 6.10 9.88 6.20
C LEU A 100 5.88 11.37 6.39
N VAL A 101 6.92 12.04 6.85
CA VAL A 101 6.99 13.48 6.99
C VAL A 101 8.23 13.95 6.24
N ASP A 102 8.03 14.74 5.20
CA ASP A 102 9.11 15.54 4.61
C ASP A 102 8.97 16.96 5.14
N LEU A 103 10.04 17.47 5.75
CA LEU A 103 10.03 18.76 6.43
C LEU A 103 10.28 19.95 5.51
N ALA A 104 10.32 19.74 4.19
CA ALA A 104 10.77 20.70 3.20
C ALA A 104 12.18 21.22 3.51
N ARG A 105 13.17 20.55 2.93
CA ARG A 105 14.52 21.13 2.86
C ARG A 105 14.56 21.99 1.61
N SER A 106 15.06 23.23 1.72
CA SER A 106 15.36 24.12 0.58
C SER A 106 16.22 23.39 -0.46
N ARG A 107 15.58 22.72 -1.41
CA ARG A 107 16.24 21.88 -2.41
C ARG A 107 16.43 22.75 -3.64
N ARG A 108 17.68 23.16 -3.85
CA ARG A 108 18.13 23.81 -5.09
C ARG A 108 17.97 22.76 -6.22
N ASN A 109 16.80 22.71 -6.84
CA ASN A 109 16.47 21.96 -8.06
C ASN A 109 16.56 20.42 -7.99
N SER A 110 15.87 19.76 -7.06
CA SER A 110 15.65 18.31 -7.19
C SER A 110 14.32 17.86 -6.60
N THR A 111 13.39 17.45 -7.47
CA THR A 111 12.25 16.60 -7.11
C THR A 111 12.81 15.40 -6.35
N ALA A 112 12.53 15.33 -5.06
CA ALA A 112 12.95 14.17 -4.27
C ALA A 112 12.06 13.01 -4.67
N LYS A 113 12.67 11.97 -5.27
CA LYS A 113 12.05 10.65 -5.33
C LYS A 113 12.43 9.90 -4.05
N GLY A 114 11.51 9.87 -3.11
CA GLY A 114 11.64 9.10 -1.88
C GLY A 114 11.03 7.71 -2.01
N SER A 115 11.44 6.82 -1.11
CA SER A 115 10.70 5.60 -0.78
C SER A 115 10.44 5.54 0.71
N LEU A 116 9.35 4.87 1.10
CA LEU A 116 9.03 4.59 2.50
C LEU A 116 8.91 3.08 2.67
N ASP A 117 9.74 2.51 3.52
CA ASP A 117 9.75 1.08 3.84
C ASP A 117 9.21 0.89 5.26
N LEU A 118 8.09 0.18 5.40
CA LEU A 118 7.45 -0.10 6.68
C LEU A 118 7.43 -1.60 6.97
N GLY A 119 8.01 -2.02 8.09
CA GLY A 119 7.88 -3.40 8.56
C GLY A 119 6.48 -3.66 9.13
N ILE A 120 5.65 -4.41 8.42
CA ILE A 120 4.23 -4.62 8.77
C ILE A 120 3.91 -6.01 9.33
N SER A 121 4.91 -6.89 9.52
CA SER A 121 4.69 -8.27 9.99
C SER A 121 3.88 -8.37 11.28
N TYR A 122 4.19 -7.52 12.26
CA TYR A 122 3.48 -7.50 13.54
C TYR A 122 2.04 -7.03 13.37
N LEU A 123 1.84 -5.94 12.61
CA LEU A 123 0.51 -5.38 12.32
C LEU A 123 -0.38 -6.39 11.61
N MET A 124 0.17 -7.13 10.64
CA MET A 124 -0.56 -8.19 9.93
C MET A 124 -1.07 -9.28 10.89
N LYS A 125 -0.29 -9.63 11.91
CA LYS A 125 -0.67 -10.59 12.94
C LYS A 125 -1.79 -10.04 13.83
N GLU A 126 -1.73 -8.76 14.20
CA GLU A 126 -2.76 -8.12 15.02
C GLU A 126 -4.10 -8.01 14.29
N ILE A 127 -4.10 -7.66 13.00
CA ILE A 127 -5.34 -7.56 12.20
C ILE A 127 -5.83 -8.93 11.69
N GLY A 128 -5.05 -10.00 11.90
CA GLY A 128 -5.37 -11.36 11.45
C GLY A 128 -5.33 -11.54 9.93
N ALA A 129 -4.42 -10.83 9.23
CA ALA A 129 -4.27 -10.90 7.78
C ALA A 129 -3.06 -11.76 7.32
N THR A 130 -2.50 -12.58 8.21
CA THR A 130 -1.37 -13.46 7.91
C THR A 130 -1.72 -14.48 6.81
N ASP A 131 -2.90 -15.09 6.88
CA ASP A 131 -3.36 -16.11 5.94
C ASP A 131 -4.06 -15.53 4.69
N CYS A 132 -4.19 -14.20 4.58
CA CYS A 132 -4.78 -13.55 3.40
C CYS A 132 -3.77 -13.45 2.24
N GLU A 133 -4.20 -13.59 1.00
CA GLU A 133 -3.33 -13.39 -0.17
C GLU A 133 -3.12 -11.91 -0.51
N ALA A 134 -4.06 -11.06 -0.10
CA ALA A 134 -4.02 -9.62 -0.32
C ALA A 134 -4.22 -8.84 0.98
N LEU A 135 -3.80 -7.58 0.95
CA LEU A 135 -3.96 -6.59 2.00
C LEU A 135 -4.58 -5.32 1.43
N VAL A 136 -5.40 -4.64 2.23
CA VAL A 136 -5.87 -3.30 1.88
C VAL A 136 -4.95 -2.29 2.53
N VAL A 137 -4.30 -1.47 1.71
CA VAL A 137 -3.46 -0.36 2.18
C VAL A 137 -4.18 0.95 1.91
N THR A 138 -4.24 1.81 2.93
CA THR A 138 -4.77 3.17 2.78
C THR A 138 -3.65 4.19 2.96
N LEU A 139 -3.47 5.04 1.97
CA LEU A 139 -2.61 6.22 2.04
C LEU A 139 -3.49 7.44 2.31
N LYS A 140 -3.33 8.07 3.48
CA LYS A 140 -4.11 9.23 3.90
C LYS A 140 -3.22 10.48 3.89
N PRO A 141 -3.41 11.42 2.96
CA PRO A 141 -2.72 12.69 3.03
C PRO A 141 -3.17 13.49 4.26
N ARG A 142 -2.22 14.16 4.92
CA ARG A 142 -2.47 15.04 6.06
C ARG A 142 -2.14 16.47 5.73
N SER A 143 -1.03 16.72 5.04
CA SER A 143 -0.58 18.06 4.66
C SER A 143 0.33 18.01 3.43
N GLY A 144 0.26 19.05 2.61
CA GLY A 144 1.09 19.23 1.41
C GLY A 144 0.68 18.34 0.23
N GLU A 145 1.22 18.65 -0.95
CA GLU A 145 0.96 17.93 -2.19
C GLU A 145 2.06 16.88 -2.43
N VAL A 146 1.64 15.62 -2.48
CA VAL A 146 2.54 14.47 -2.70
C VAL A 146 1.96 13.54 -3.75
N SER A 147 2.82 13.03 -4.62
CA SER A 147 2.47 11.99 -5.59
C SER A 147 3.20 10.71 -5.26
N VAL A 148 2.56 9.57 -5.49
CA VAL A 148 3.12 8.23 -5.25
C VAL A 148 3.01 7.41 -6.53
N CYS A 149 4.08 6.71 -6.89
CA CYS A 149 4.13 5.89 -8.10
C CYS A 149 3.61 4.47 -7.88
N GLY A 150 3.91 3.88 -6.73
CA GLY A 150 3.58 2.47 -6.47
C GLY A 150 3.56 2.13 -5.00
N VAL A 151 2.85 1.05 -4.68
CA VAL A 151 2.87 0.42 -3.35
C VAL A 151 3.05 -1.07 -3.57
N SER A 152 4.03 -1.66 -2.88
CA SER A 152 4.35 -3.08 -2.97
C SER A 152 4.57 -3.66 -1.57
N VAL A 153 4.41 -4.98 -1.46
CA VAL A 153 4.70 -5.72 -0.22
C VAL A 153 5.65 -6.86 -0.56
N GLU A 154 6.78 -6.91 0.13
CA GLU A 154 7.80 -7.94 -0.05
C GLU A 154 8.11 -8.65 1.27
N TYR A 155 8.47 -9.93 1.20
CA TYR A 155 8.98 -10.65 2.36
C TYR A 155 10.52 -10.64 2.35
N LYS A 156 11.12 -9.92 3.29
CA LYS A 156 12.57 -9.80 3.42
C LYS A 156 13.07 -10.70 4.55
N TYR A 157 13.91 -11.67 4.21
CA TYR A 157 14.55 -12.55 5.18
C TYR A 157 15.63 -11.80 5.96
N SER A 158 15.73 -12.06 7.27
CA SER A 158 16.89 -11.60 8.02
C SER A 158 18.06 -12.52 7.71
N LEU A 159 19.09 -12.00 7.04
CA LEU A 159 20.28 -12.76 6.65
C LEU A 159 21.00 -13.43 7.84
N SER A 160 20.79 -12.92 9.06
CA SER A 160 21.32 -13.53 10.29
C SER A 160 20.68 -14.86 10.68
N SER A 161 19.57 -15.25 10.04
CA SER A 161 18.82 -16.48 10.32
C SER A 161 19.00 -17.58 9.26
N MET A 162 19.73 -17.29 8.18
CA MET A 162 20.01 -18.29 7.14
C MET A 162 21.21 -19.16 7.55
N SER A 163 21.10 -20.47 7.35
CA SER A 163 22.26 -21.35 7.39
C SER A 163 23.24 -20.96 6.27
N PRO A 164 24.57 -21.06 6.49
CA PRO A 164 25.59 -20.67 5.49
C PRO A 164 25.42 -21.37 4.13
N SER A 165 24.79 -22.56 4.10
CA SER A 165 24.44 -23.30 2.89
C SER A 165 23.36 -22.63 2.02
N SER A 166 22.36 -21.96 2.63
CA SER A 166 21.26 -21.32 1.88
C SER A 166 21.63 -19.93 1.35
N VAL A 167 22.53 -19.23 2.03
CA VAL A 167 23.06 -17.92 1.57
C VAL A 167 23.87 -18.10 0.28
N SER A 168 24.62 -19.20 0.16
CA SER A 168 25.39 -19.52 -1.05
C SER A 168 24.50 -19.87 -2.25
N GLN A 169 23.36 -20.52 -2.05
CA GLN A 169 22.40 -20.79 -3.13
C GLN A 169 21.71 -19.52 -3.63
N CYS A 170 21.30 -18.61 -2.73
CA CYS A 170 20.67 -17.35 -3.14
C CYS A 170 21.62 -16.44 -3.92
N LEU A 171 22.90 -16.38 -3.54
CA LEU A 171 23.89 -15.57 -4.25
C LEU A 171 24.20 -16.11 -5.66
N SER A 172 24.09 -17.43 -5.86
CA SER A 172 24.33 -18.07 -7.16
C SER A 172 23.24 -17.78 -8.21
N LEU A 173 22.03 -17.40 -7.78
CA LEU A 173 20.94 -16.98 -8.67
C LEU A 173 21.08 -15.52 -9.15
N LEU A 174 21.98 -14.74 -8.55
CA LEU A 174 22.22 -13.33 -8.89
C LEU A 174 23.46 -13.11 -9.78
N VAL A 175 24.16 -14.18 -10.16
CA VAL A 175 25.30 -14.07 -11.08
C VAL A 175 24.76 -14.18 -12.51
N PRO A 176 24.91 -13.15 -13.37
CA PRO A 176 24.54 -13.27 -14.76
C PRO A 176 25.38 -14.38 -15.40
N ILE A 177 24.69 -15.28 -16.10
CA ILE A 177 25.28 -16.29 -16.97
C ILE A 177 26.28 -15.57 -17.87
N GLN A 178 27.57 -15.71 -17.59
CA GLN A 178 28.62 -15.32 -18.51
C GLN A 178 28.50 -16.25 -19.71
N CYS A 179 28.02 -15.70 -20.83
CA CYS A 179 28.04 -16.35 -22.12
C CYS A 179 29.48 -16.76 -22.43
N ASN A 180 29.74 -18.07 -22.53
CA ASN A 180 30.96 -18.62 -23.08
C ASN A 180 31.09 -18.15 -24.53
N PHE A 181 32.09 -17.32 -24.81
CA PHE A 181 32.60 -17.13 -26.17
C PHE A 181 33.72 -18.15 -26.37
N HIS A 182 33.43 -19.19 -27.15
CA HIS A 182 34.41 -20.11 -27.71
C HIS A 182 34.82 -19.53 -29.07
N ASP A 183 36.11 -19.31 -29.27
CA ASP A 183 36.74 -19.37 -30.60
C ASP A 183 38.05 -20.16 -30.45
#